data_AF-A0A7X1U1C2-F1
#
_entry.id   AF-A0A7X1U1C2-F1
#
_cell.length_a   1.000
_cell.length_b   1.000
_cell.length_c   1.000
_cell.angle_alpha   90.00
_cell.angle_beta   90.00
_cell.angle_gamma   90.00
#
_symmetry.space_group_name_H-M   'P 1'
#
loop_
_entity.id
_entity.type
_entity.pdbx_description
1 polymer ?
#
loop_
_entity_poly.entity_id
_entity_poly.type
_entity_poly.pdbx_seq_one_letter_code
_entity_poly.pdbx_strand_id
1 'polypeptide(L)'
;MTLDRPESQDIVIVGGTGDLARRKLLPALYNLFLAGLLPEACSIIGFARSKIDEDGFRALAREAVEAGSRRGLDAATWDEFAGCLSYLEASPGGYEELVKRCQQTNRIFYLATPPEAMPEVVHSLAKHGLDKGARVVVEKPFGTDLASARRLNQTLREVFDESQVFRIDHYLGKETVQDILVFRFANSVFEQVWNRTSIDHIQITVAESIGVESRGRFYEQVGALRDILQNHVLQMLALLTMEPPSSFAAEAIRDEKAKLLLAVKPVEPRQVVRGQYTAGVVEGDSVPGYRQEKSVAEDSTTETFAALRIEIENWRWAGVPIYVRTGKRLPFRATELEVAFKQAPIPYLATSDDAPLHPNHLTLRIQPEEKITFQFLAKVPGALLQAKPSEMSFAYDTEAFMVEPTEAYERLIHDVMKGDQTLFVREDAVDRAWAIVQPVIDAPPPVCFYAAGTWGPDEAKALVAPNQWHLR
;
A
#
# COMPACT_ATOMS: atom_id res chain seq x y z
N MET A 1 9.81 17.75 -9.96
CA MET A 1 9.22 18.04 -11.28
C MET A 1 7.82 18.55 -11.05
N THR A 2 7.41 19.64 -11.69
CA THR A 2 6.01 20.08 -11.68
C THR A 2 5.19 19.07 -12.48
N LEU A 3 4.16 18.49 -11.85
CA LEU A 3 3.18 17.66 -12.55
C LEU A 3 2.60 18.47 -13.72
N ASP A 4 2.56 17.87 -14.91
CA ASP A 4 2.02 18.50 -16.10
C ASP A 4 0.59 18.04 -16.37
N ARG A 5 -0.13 18.84 -17.16
CA ARG A 5 -1.52 18.56 -17.50
C ARG A 5 -1.61 17.33 -18.42
N PRO A 6 -2.49 16.35 -18.15
CA PRO A 6 -2.71 15.22 -19.06
C PRO A 6 -3.44 15.62 -20.35
N GLU A 7 -3.36 14.75 -21.37
CA GLU A 7 -4.17 14.86 -22.59
C GLU A 7 -5.67 14.73 -22.28
N SER A 8 -6.51 15.32 -23.14
CA SER A 8 -7.98 15.23 -23.06
C SER A 8 -8.45 13.77 -22.99
N GLN A 9 -9.25 13.47 -21.97
CA GLN A 9 -9.74 12.13 -21.69
C GLN A 9 -10.95 12.19 -20.77
N ASP A 10 -11.86 11.22 -20.92
CA ASP A 10 -13.00 11.06 -20.01
C ASP A 10 -12.67 10.08 -18.89
N ILE A 11 -13.26 10.31 -17.72
CA ILE A 11 -13.07 9.49 -16.52
C ILE A 11 -14.42 8.94 -16.08
N VAL A 12 -14.58 7.63 -16.18
CA VAL A 12 -15.79 6.93 -15.77
C VAL A 12 -15.53 6.21 -14.45
N ILE A 13 -16.27 6.59 -13.42
CA ILE A 13 -16.22 5.92 -12.10
C ILE A 13 -17.35 4.90 -12.04
N VAL A 14 -17.03 3.64 -12.35
CA VAL A 14 -17.96 2.53 -12.21
C VAL A 14 -18.15 2.24 -10.71
N GLY A 15 -19.39 2.28 -10.24
CA GLY A 15 -19.69 2.31 -8.80
C GLY A 15 -19.56 3.71 -8.20
N GLY A 16 -19.71 4.78 -9.00
CA GLY A 16 -19.48 6.18 -8.59
C GLY A 16 -20.28 6.70 -7.38
N THR A 17 -21.31 5.98 -6.92
CA THR A 17 -22.06 6.33 -5.70
C THR A 17 -21.60 5.61 -4.43
N GLY A 18 -20.61 4.72 -4.54
CA GLY A 18 -20.08 3.89 -3.45
C GLY A 18 -19.13 4.61 -2.49
N ASP A 19 -18.75 3.91 -1.42
CA ASP A 19 -17.93 4.45 -0.32
C ASP A 19 -16.56 4.95 -0.80
N LEU A 20 -15.86 4.17 -1.63
CA LEU A 20 -14.54 4.56 -2.16
C LEU A 20 -14.63 5.83 -3.01
N ALA A 21 -15.64 5.93 -3.88
CA ALA A 21 -15.83 7.09 -4.73
C ALA A 21 -16.05 8.36 -3.89
N ARG A 22 -16.90 8.29 -2.86
CA ARG A 22 -17.18 9.41 -1.96
C ARG A 22 -15.99 9.79 -1.09
N ARG A 23 -15.32 8.82 -0.49
CA ARG A 23 -14.28 9.10 0.51
C ARG A 23 -12.92 9.44 -0.09
N LYS A 24 -12.65 8.98 -1.31
CA LYS A 24 -11.31 9.06 -1.92
C LYS A 24 -11.31 9.66 -3.33
N LEU A 25 -12.09 9.10 -4.25
CA LEU A 25 -11.95 9.47 -5.68
C LEU A 25 -12.47 10.87 -5.99
N LEU A 26 -13.69 11.22 -5.55
CA LEU A 26 -14.28 12.54 -5.81
C LEU A 26 -13.49 13.68 -5.13
N PRO A 27 -13.06 13.55 -3.85
CA PRO A 27 -12.15 14.50 -3.24
C PRO A 27 -10.81 14.64 -3.99
N ALA A 28 -10.22 13.53 -4.41
CA ALA A 28 -8.94 13.54 -5.13
C ALA A 28 -9.06 14.23 -6.49
N LEU A 29 -10.11 13.92 -7.26
CA LEU A 29 -10.41 14.57 -8.54
C LEU A 29 -10.62 16.08 -8.39
N TYR A 30 -11.31 16.50 -7.33
CA TYR A 30 -11.48 17.93 -7.02
C TYR A 30 -10.16 18.61 -6.66
N ASN A 31 -9.30 17.97 -5.86
CA ASN A 31 -7.97 18.52 -5.54
C ASN A 31 -7.08 18.65 -6.78
N LEU A 32 -7.14 17.67 -7.69
CA LEU A 32 -6.46 17.73 -8.99
C LEU A 32 -7.02 18.85 -9.87
N PHE A 33 -8.34 19.09 -9.84
CA PHE A 33 -8.96 20.22 -10.53
C PHE A 33 -8.43 21.55 -10.00
N LEU A 34 -8.43 21.75 -8.68
CA LEU A 34 -7.88 22.94 -8.04
C LEU A 34 -6.37 23.14 -8.26
N ALA A 35 -5.66 22.09 -8.64
CA ALA A 35 -4.23 22.13 -8.99
C ALA A 35 -3.99 22.38 -10.49
N GLY A 36 -5.04 22.45 -11.32
CA GLY A 36 -4.91 22.55 -12.78
C GLY A 36 -4.38 21.27 -13.44
N LEU A 37 -4.50 20.13 -12.77
CA LEU A 37 -3.93 18.83 -13.16
C LEU A 37 -4.95 17.88 -13.79
N LEU A 38 -6.22 18.27 -13.89
CA LEU A 38 -7.18 17.59 -14.76
C LEU A 38 -6.99 17.98 -16.22
N PRO A 39 -7.34 17.12 -17.19
CA PRO A 39 -7.30 17.46 -18.61
C PRO A 39 -8.14 18.70 -18.95
N GLU A 40 -7.86 19.34 -20.09
CA GLU A 40 -8.63 20.51 -20.55
C GLU A 40 -10.05 20.16 -20.97
N ALA A 41 -10.20 19.09 -21.76
CA ALA A 41 -11.49 18.47 -22.01
C ALA A 41 -11.57 17.15 -21.24
N CYS A 42 -12.35 17.15 -20.16
CA CYS A 42 -12.56 16.00 -19.29
C CYS A 42 -14.00 15.95 -18.81
N SER A 43 -14.72 14.88 -19.13
CA SER A 43 -15.97 14.55 -18.45
C SER A 43 -15.71 13.52 -17.36
N ILE A 44 -16.18 13.79 -16.15
CA ILE A 44 -16.17 12.83 -15.03
C ILE A 44 -17.58 12.25 -14.90
N ILE A 45 -17.72 10.96 -15.18
CA ILE A 45 -19.01 10.29 -15.31
C ILE A 45 -19.14 9.27 -14.17
N GLY A 46 -20.05 9.53 -13.23
CA GLY A 46 -20.47 8.50 -12.28
C GLY A 46 -21.37 7.48 -12.98
N PHE A 47 -21.01 6.19 -12.90
CA PHE A 47 -21.80 5.11 -13.50
C PHE A 47 -22.15 4.07 -12.45
N ALA A 48 -23.41 4.03 -12.00
CA ALA A 48 -23.81 3.15 -10.89
C ALA A 48 -25.29 2.74 -10.96
N ARG A 49 -25.67 1.73 -10.19
CA ARG A 49 -27.07 1.22 -10.12
C ARG A 49 -28.02 2.11 -9.33
N SER A 50 -27.52 3.16 -8.67
CA SER A 50 -28.34 4.05 -7.87
C SER A 50 -29.29 4.85 -8.77
N LYS A 51 -30.56 4.98 -8.38
CA LYS A 51 -31.56 5.77 -9.10
C LYS A 51 -31.51 7.23 -8.66
N ILE A 52 -30.45 7.91 -9.09
CA ILE A 52 -30.27 9.35 -8.91
C ILE A 52 -30.08 9.99 -10.29
N ASP A 53 -30.36 11.29 -10.38
CA ASP A 53 -30.07 12.09 -11.56
C ASP A 53 -28.69 12.78 -11.44
N GLU A 54 -28.34 13.58 -12.44
CA GLU A 54 -27.05 14.29 -12.47
C GLU A 54 -26.93 15.29 -11.32
N ASP A 55 -28.01 15.97 -10.96
CA ASP A 55 -28.02 16.93 -9.83
C ASP A 55 -27.85 16.20 -8.49
N GLY A 56 -28.47 15.04 -8.32
CA GLY A 56 -28.24 14.16 -7.18
C GLY A 56 -26.79 13.67 -7.09
N PHE A 57 -26.15 13.36 -8.21
CA PHE A 57 -24.73 12.99 -8.21
C PHE A 57 -23.80 14.16 -7.89
N ARG A 58 -24.10 15.37 -8.40
CA ARG A 58 -23.37 16.60 -8.05
C ARG A 58 -23.50 16.92 -6.55
N ALA A 59 -24.69 16.78 -5.97
CA ALA A 59 -24.90 16.96 -4.53
C ALA A 59 -24.07 15.95 -3.71
N LEU A 60 -24.09 14.67 -4.11
CA LEU A 60 -23.26 13.62 -3.50
C LEU A 60 -21.77 13.94 -3.60
N ALA A 61 -21.31 14.39 -4.76
CA ALA A 61 -19.92 14.79 -4.97
C ALA A 61 -19.54 16.00 -4.13
N ARG A 62 -20.46 16.94 -3.93
CA ARG A 62 -20.25 18.12 -3.07
C ARG A 62 -20.02 17.69 -1.62
N GLU A 63 -20.92 16.88 -1.08
CA GLU A 63 -20.80 16.33 0.29
C GLU A 63 -19.50 15.56 0.47
N ALA A 64 -19.13 14.74 -0.52
CA ALA A 64 -17.87 14.00 -0.54
C ALA A 64 -16.65 14.94 -0.47
N VAL A 65 -16.64 16.00 -1.30
CA VAL A 65 -15.56 17.00 -1.32
C VAL A 65 -15.51 17.80 -0.02
N GLU A 66 -16.65 18.23 0.53
CA GLU A 66 -16.72 18.94 1.81
C GLU A 66 -16.16 18.09 2.97
N ALA A 67 -16.41 16.78 2.95
CA ALA A 67 -15.94 15.87 3.99
C ALA A 67 -14.50 15.38 3.81
N GLY A 68 -14.02 15.28 2.56
CA GLY A 68 -12.78 14.56 2.23
C GLY A 68 -11.68 15.39 1.56
N SER A 69 -11.97 16.60 1.10
CA SER A 69 -10.97 17.46 0.45
C SER A 69 -10.00 18.04 1.48
N ARG A 70 -8.71 17.79 1.29
CA ARG A 70 -7.63 18.42 2.07
C ARG A 70 -7.61 19.94 1.93
N ARG A 71 -8.01 20.46 0.77
CA ARG A 71 -8.01 21.90 0.47
C ARG A 71 -9.32 22.59 0.87
N GLY A 72 -10.28 21.84 1.40
CA GLY A 72 -11.65 22.30 1.64
C GLY A 72 -12.43 22.52 0.34
N LEU A 73 -13.72 22.82 0.46
CA LEU A 73 -14.56 23.23 -0.67
C LEU A 73 -14.51 24.75 -0.83
N ASP A 74 -14.29 25.22 -2.05
CA ASP A 74 -14.44 26.62 -2.43
C ASP A 74 -15.64 26.76 -3.36
N ALA A 75 -16.59 27.61 -2.96
CA ALA A 75 -17.85 27.76 -3.67
C ALA A 75 -17.67 28.31 -5.10
N ALA A 76 -16.66 29.16 -5.33
CA ALA A 76 -16.44 29.76 -6.64
C ALA A 76 -15.93 28.74 -7.66
N THR A 77 -15.03 27.85 -7.24
CA THR A 77 -14.44 26.81 -8.08
C THR A 77 -15.29 25.54 -8.15
N TRP A 78 -16.17 25.33 -7.17
CA TRP A 78 -17.11 24.20 -7.16
C TRP A 78 -18.01 24.17 -8.39
N ASP A 79 -18.60 25.30 -8.79
CA ASP A 79 -19.55 25.32 -9.91
C ASP A 79 -18.86 24.95 -11.23
N GLU A 80 -17.60 25.34 -11.42
CA GLU A 80 -16.79 24.93 -12.56
C GLU A 80 -16.52 23.43 -12.55
N PHE A 81 -16.08 22.88 -11.41
CA PHE A 81 -15.84 21.44 -11.26
C PHE A 81 -17.12 20.62 -11.43
N ALA A 82 -18.24 21.07 -10.86
CA ALA A 82 -19.55 20.42 -10.97
C ALA A 82 -20.05 20.38 -12.43
N GLY A 83 -19.63 21.34 -13.26
CA GLY A 83 -19.86 21.34 -14.70
C GLY A 83 -19.19 20.18 -15.43
N CYS A 84 -18.07 19.66 -14.91
CA CYS A 84 -17.40 18.48 -15.44
C CYS A 84 -18.05 17.16 -14.98
N LEU A 85 -18.90 17.20 -13.96
CA LEU A 85 -19.56 16.02 -13.39
C LEU A 85 -20.86 15.69 -14.13
N SER A 86 -21.04 14.41 -14.44
CA SER A 86 -22.30 13.87 -14.91
C SER A 86 -22.55 12.45 -14.38
N TYR A 87 -23.77 11.96 -14.54
CA TYR A 87 -24.18 10.66 -14.00
C TYR A 87 -24.99 9.85 -15.00
N LEU A 88 -24.78 8.54 -15.00
CA LEU A 88 -25.56 7.57 -15.75
C LEU A 88 -25.93 6.39 -14.85
N GLU A 89 -27.20 6.00 -14.89
CA GLU A 89 -27.65 4.77 -14.23
C GLU A 89 -27.16 3.56 -15.02
N ALA A 90 -26.55 2.60 -14.33
CA ALA A 90 -26.15 1.29 -14.87
C ALA A 90 -27.37 0.36 -15.00
N SER A 91 -28.34 0.77 -15.81
CA SER A 91 -29.56 0.04 -16.14
C SER A 91 -29.42 -0.69 -17.50
N PRO A 92 -30.37 -1.54 -17.90
CA PRO A 92 -30.39 -2.08 -19.27
C PRO A 92 -30.37 -0.93 -20.31
N GLY A 93 -29.40 -0.92 -21.21
CA GLY A 93 -29.16 0.20 -22.15
C GLY A 93 -28.16 1.25 -21.65
N GLY A 94 -27.70 1.15 -20.39
CA GLY A 94 -26.83 2.14 -19.77
C GLY A 94 -25.44 2.23 -20.41
N TYR A 95 -24.91 1.11 -20.93
CA TYR A 95 -23.63 1.13 -21.65
C TYR A 95 -23.73 1.80 -23.02
N GLU A 96 -24.86 1.67 -23.71
CA GLU A 96 -25.14 2.36 -24.97
C GLU A 96 -25.24 3.88 -24.77
N GLU A 97 -25.83 4.33 -23.65
CA GLU A 97 -25.79 5.74 -23.27
C GLU A 97 -24.40 6.20 -22.83
N LEU A 98 -23.64 5.35 -22.13
CA LEU A 98 -22.26 5.65 -21.76
C LEU A 98 -21.37 5.87 -22.97
N VAL A 99 -21.54 5.09 -24.05
CA VAL A 99 -20.85 5.31 -25.33
C VAL A 99 -21.15 6.70 -25.90
N LYS A 100 -22.41 7.15 -25.85
CA LYS A 100 -22.79 8.49 -26.35
C LYS A 100 -22.24 9.61 -25.46
N ARG A 101 -22.09 9.34 -24.16
CA ARG A 101 -21.62 10.31 -23.17
C ARG A 101 -20.10 10.52 -23.23
N CYS A 102 -19.33 9.46 -23.51
CA CYS A 102 -17.89 9.59 -23.68
C CYS A 102 -17.60 10.33 -25.00
N GLN A 103 -17.02 11.53 -24.89
CA GLN A 103 -16.72 12.39 -26.03
C GLN A 103 -15.26 12.24 -26.48
N GLN A 104 -14.38 11.82 -25.58
CA GLN A 104 -12.96 11.65 -25.86
C GLN A 104 -12.63 10.24 -26.34
N THR A 105 -11.55 10.13 -27.12
CA THR A 105 -10.98 8.85 -27.54
C THR A 105 -10.23 8.18 -26.40
N ASN A 106 -9.53 8.95 -25.60
CA ASN A 106 -8.83 8.49 -24.39
C ASN A 106 -9.83 8.41 -23.24
N ARG A 107 -9.83 7.29 -22.52
CA ARG A 107 -10.79 7.05 -21.44
C ARG A 107 -10.13 6.36 -20.25
N ILE A 108 -10.62 6.64 -19.05
CA ILE A 108 -10.28 5.89 -17.84
C ILE A 108 -11.55 5.26 -17.29
N PHE A 109 -11.55 3.95 -17.09
CA PHE A 109 -12.59 3.25 -16.34
C PHE A 109 -12.06 2.89 -14.97
N TYR A 110 -12.47 3.63 -13.95
CA TYR A 110 -12.15 3.32 -12.56
C TYR A 110 -13.18 2.34 -12.01
N LEU A 111 -12.77 1.10 -11.75
CA LEU A 111 -13.65 0.06 -11.24
C LEU A 111 -13.72 0.11 -9.71
N ALA A 112 -14.54 1.03 -9.18
CA ALA A 112 -14.85 1.12 -7.76
C ALA A 112 -15.99 0.16 -7.37
N THR A 113 -15.90 -1.10 -7.82
CA THR A 113 -16.90 -2.15 -7.63
C THR A 113 -16.31 -3.36 -6.89
N PRO A 114 -17.16 -4.20 -6.27
CA PRO A 114 -16.71 -5.46 -5.70
C PRO A 114 -16.07 -6.38 -6.76
N PRO A 115 -15.09 -7.22 -6.41
CA PRO A 115 -14.40 -8.11 -7.35
C PRO A 115 -15.33 -9.01 -8.16
N GLU A 116 -16.44 -9.44 -7.58
CA GLU A 116 -17.42 -10.33 -8.22
C GLU A 116 -18.14 -9.66 -9.40
N ALA A 117 -18.23 -8.32 -9.40
CA ALA A 117 -18.85 -7.56 -10.48
C ALA A 117 -17.87 -7.24 -11.61
N MET A 118 -16.56 -7.35 -11.39
CA MET A 118 -15.54 -6.94 -12.38
C MET A 118 -15.65 -7.68 -13.71
N PRO A 119 -15.86 -9.02 -13.76
CA PRO A 119 -15.98 -9.70 -15.04
C PRO A 119 -17.12 -9.15 -15.90
N GLU A 120 -18.30 -8.94 -15.33
CA GLU A 120 -19.44 -8.40 -16.07
C GLU A 120 -19.14 -7.00 -16.64
N VAL A 121 -18.51 -6.14 -15.84
CA VAL A 121 -18.14 -4.79 -16.26
C VAL A 121 -17.11 -4.83 -17.40
N VAL A 122 -16.03 -5.59 -17.24
CA VAL A 122 -14.93 -5.68 -18.24
C VAL A 122 -15.45 -6.19 -19.58
N HIS A 123 -16.25 -7.25 -19.59
CA HIS A 123 -16.85 -7.78 -20.81
C HIS A 123 -17.88 -6.81 -21.43
N SER A 124 -18.62 -6.07 -20.61
CA SER A 124 -19.57 -5.07 -21.10
C SER A 124 -18.85 -3.89 -21.76
N LEU A 125 -17.72 -3.43 -21.21
CA LEU A 125 -16.89 -2.41 -21.85
C LEU A 125 -16.42 -2.86 -23.24
N ALA A 126 -15.89 -4.08 -23.34
CA ALA A 126 -15.45 -4.67 -24.60
C ALA A 126 -16.58 -4.79 -25.63
N LYS A 127 -17.74 -5.32 -25.20
CA LYS A 127 -18.91 -5.53 -26.05
C LYS A 127 -19.38 -4.22 -26.72
N HIS A 128 -19.21 -3.08 -26.06
CA HIS A 128 -19.64 -1.77 -26.57
C HIS A 128 -18.47 -0.97 -27.20
N GLY A 129 -17.28 -1.56 -27.33
CA GLY A 129 -16.10 -0.91 -27.91
C GLY A 129 -15.51 0.21 -27.05
N LEU A 130 -15.83 0.22 -25.75
CA LEU A 130 -15.35 1.20 -24.78
C LEU A 130 -13.92 0.90 -24.30
N ASP A 131 -13.44 -0.33 -24.49
CA ASP A 131 -12.08 -0.80 -24.22
C ASP A 131 -10.99 -0.11 -25.06
N LYS A 132 -11.36 0.35 -26.27
CA LYS A 132 -10.42 0.97 -27.21
C LYS A 132 -10.00 2.36 -26.74
N GLY A 133 -8.69 2.59 -26.68
CA GLY A 133 -8.12 3.85 -26.18
C GLY A 133 -8.35 4.06 -24.68
N ALA A 134 -8.70 3.01 -23.95
CA ALA A 134 -9.03 3.10 -22.54
C ALA A 134 -7.93 2.55 -21.64
N ARG A 135 -7.87 3.08 -20.42
CA ARG A 135 -7.15 2.50 -19.29
C ARG A 135 -8.17 2.03 -18.27
N VAL A 136 -7.92 0.90 -17.64
CA VAL A 136 -8.78 0.34 -16.59
C VAL A 136 -8.04 0.36 -15.26
N VAL A 137 -8.66 0.98 -14.25
CA VAL A 137 -8.14 1.01 -12.89
C VAL A 137 -8.90 0.00 -12.06
N VAL A 138 -8.16 -0.86 -11.36
CA VAL A 138 -8.71 -1.93 -10.55
C VAL A 138 -8.20 -1.83 -9.13
N GLU A 139 -9.12 -2.01 -8.18
CA GLU A 139 -8.85 -1.91 -6.75
C GLU A 139 -8.62 -3.28 -6.11
N LYS A 140 -7.94 -3.25 -4.96
CA LYS A 140 -7.80 -4.44 -4.13
C LYS A 140 -9.16 -4.85 -3.53
N PRO A 141 -9.42 -6.15 -3.30
CA PRO A 141 -8.47 -7.27 -3.41
C PRO A 141 -8.33 -7.84 -4.84
N PHE A 142 -7.09 -8.10 -5.26
CA PHE A 142 -6.78 -8.74 -6.55
C PHE A 142 -6.92 -10.27 -6.47
N GLY A 143 -8.14 -10.73 -6.24
CA GLY A 143 -8.42 -12.11 -5.82
C GLY A 143 -8.26 -12.31 -4.31
N THR A 144 -8.58 -13.50 -3.83
CA THR A 144 -8.52 -13.91 -2.42
C THR A 144 -7.53 -15.05 -2.17
N ASP A 145 -6.99 -15.59 -3.26
CA ASP A 145 -6.00 -16.67 -3.35
C ASP A 145 -5.36 -16.62 -4.74
N LEU A 146 -4.33 -17.44 -4.97
CA LEU A 146 -3.61 -17.50 -6.24
C LEU A 146 -4.53 -17.84 -7.42
N ALA A 147 -5.48 -18.75 -7.24
CA ALA A 147 -6.34 -19.22 -8.33
C ALA A 147 -7.34 -18.13 -8.78
N SER A 148 -7.95 -17.42 -7.83
CA SER A 148 -8.85 -16.30 -8.08
C SER A 148 -8.12 -15.09 -8.66
N ALA A 149 -6.89 -14.81 -8.21
CA ALA A 149 -6.05 -13.77 -8.79
C ALA A 149 -5.74 -14.05 -10.27
N ARG A 150 -5.38 -15.30 -10.60
CA ARG A 150 -5.17 -15.74 -11.99
C ARG A 150 -6.42 -15.60 -12.85
N ARG A 151 -7.59 -15.97 -12.31
CA ARG A 151 -8.88 -15.80 -13.01
C ARG A 151 -9.18 -14.33 -13.29
N LEU A 152 -8.95 -13.45 -12.31
CA LEU A 152 -9.13 -12.00 -12.49
C LEU A 152 -8.18 -11.45 -13.57
N ASN A 153 -6.90 -11.82 -13.51
CA ASN A 153 -5.92 -11.41 -14.52
C ASN A 153 -6.30 -11.93 -15.91
N GLN A 154 -6.76 -13.18 -16.03
CA GLN A 154 -7.25 -13.71 -17.30
C GLN A 154 -8.41 -12.88 -17.85
N THR A 155 -9.38 -12.55 -17.00
CA THR A 155 -10.55 -11.74 -17.39
C THR A 155 -10.13 -10.36 -17.90
N LEU A 156 -9.14 -9.74 -17.25
CA LEU A 156 -8.60 -8.45 -17.70
C LEU A 156 -7.87 -8.59 -19.05
N ARG A 157 -7.02 -9.61 -19.21
CA ARG A 157 -6.26 -9.87 -20.45
C ARG A 157 -7.12 -10.20 -21.66
N GLU A 158 -8.32 -10.73 -21.45
CA GLU A 158 -9.27 -11.01 -22.54
C GLU A 158 -9.75 -9.72 -23.23
N VAL A 159 -9.61 -8.57 -22.57
CA VAL A 159 -10.12 -7.26 -23.05
C VAL A 159 -9.03 -6.20 -23.15
N PHE A 160 -8.10 -6.14 -22.20
CA PHE A 160 -7.11 -5.08 -22.06
C PHE A 160 -5.69 -5.64 -22.16
N ASP A 161 -4.82 -4.92 -22.88
CA ASP A 161 -3.37 -5.14 -22.77
C ASP A 161 -2.87 -4.73 -21.38
N GLU A 162 -1.80 -5.36 -20.89
CA GLU A 162 -1.25 -5.04 -19.56
C GLU A 162 -0.81 -3.58 -19.42
N SER A 163 -0.47 -2.90 -20.53
CA SER A 163 -0.18 -1.45 -20.55
C SER A 163 -1.40 -0.56 -20.27
N GLN A 164 -2.62 -1.12 -20.40
CA GLN A 164 -3.88 -0.45 -20.13
C GLN A 164 -4.40 -0.74 -18.70
N VAL A 165 -3.81 -1.68 -17.97
CA VAL A 165 -4.30 -2.11 -16.65
C VAL A 165 -3.51 -1.45 -15.53
N PHE A 166 -4.24 -0.81 -14.60
CA PHE A 166 -3.70 -0.07 -13.47
C PHE A 166 -4.22 -0.68 -12.17
N ARG A 167 -3.42 -1.56 -11.54
CA ARG A 167 -3.76 -2.21 -10.27
C ARG A 167 -3.29 -1.34 -9.10
N ILE A 168 -4.24 -0.79 -8.35
CA ILE A 168 -3.97 0.13 -7.25
C ILE A 168 -3.41 -0.61 -6.04
N ASP A 169 -2.22 -0.20 -5.63
CA ASP A 169 -1.73 -0.36 -4.27
C ASP A 169 -1.43 1.03 -3.72
N HIS A 170 -2.33 1.57 -2.89
CA HIS A 170 -2.22 2.93 -2.39
C HIS A 170 -0.97 3.21 -1.53
N TYR A 171 -0.25 2.18 -1.04
CA TYR A 171 1.03 2.40 -0.38
C TYR A 171 2.09 2.88 -1.36
N LEU A 172 2.06 2.42 -2.62
CA LEU A 172 2.98 2.87 -3.66
C LEU A 172 2.80 4.36 -4.00
N GLY A 173 1.61 4.91 -3.77
CA GLY A 173 1.32 6.34 -3.93
C GLY A 173 1.88 7.23 -2.82
N LYS A 174 2.43 6.66 -1.73
CA LYS A 174 3.02 7.44 -0.63
C LYS A 174 4.39 7.95 -1.04
N GLU A 175 4.65 9.24 -0.81
CA GLU A 175 5.93 9.89 -1.13
C GLU A 175 7.13 9.18 -0.47
N THR A 176 7.01 8.80 0.81
CA THR A 176 8.07 8.06 1.53
C THR A 176 8.34 6.67 0.98
N VAL A 177 7.35 6.01 0.35
CA VAL A 177 7.57 4.73 -0.33
C VAL A 177 8.32 4.93 -1.64
N GLN A 178 8.03 6.01 -2.37
CA GLN A 178 8.78 6.38 -3.58
C GLN A 178 10.23 6.75 -3.25
N ASP A 179 10.45 7.44 -2.12
CA ASP A 179 11.79 7.87 -1.71
C ASP A 179 12.73 6.70 -1.39
N ILE A 180 12.22 5.48 -1.16
CA ILE A 180 13.06 4.26 -1.05
C ILE A 180 13.97 4.12 -2.27
N LEU A 181 13.45 4.38 -3.48
CA LEU A 181 14.22 4.24 -4.72
C LEU A 181 15.28 5.34 -4.84
N VAL A 182 14.93 6.58 -4.49
CA VAL A 182 15.84 7.72 -4.50
C VAL A 182 16.94 7.50 -3.47
N PHE A 183 16.56 7.14 -2.24
CA PHE A 183 17.48 6.87 -1.15
C PHE A 183 18.51 5.81 -1.55
N ARG A 184 18.06 4.67 -2.12
CA ARG A 184 18.96 3.59 -2.53
C ARG A 184 19.82 3.96 -3.73
N PHE A 185 19.22 4.45 -4.82
CA PHE A 185 19.92 4.50 -6.10
C PHE A 185 20.50 5.88 -6.45
N ALA A 186 20.13 6.95 -5.74
CA ALA A 186 20.77 8.26 -5.88
C ALA A 186 21.95 8.47 -4.92
N ASN A 187 22.07 7.63 -3.87
CA ASN A 187 23.12 7.75 -2.85
C ASN A 187 24.09 6.57 -2.92
N SER A 188 25.23 6.75 -3.59
CA SER A 188 26.23 5.69 -3.79
C SER A 188 26.76 5.07 -2.49
N VAL A 189 26.81 5.85 -1.39
CA VAL A 189 27.24 5.37 -0.08
C VAL A 189 26.34 4.25 0.46
N PHE A 190 25.02 4.36 0.29
CA PHE A 190 24.07 3.38 0.79
C PHE A 190 24.02 2.14 -0.09
N GLU A 191 24.00 2.29 -1.43
CA GLU A 191 23.95 1.13 -2.35
C GLU A 191 25.17 0.21 -2.19
N GLN A 192 26.36 0.75 -1.88
CA GLN A 192 27.57 -0.05 -1.60
C GLN A 192 27.40 -1.01 -0.42
N VAL A 193 26.65 -0.60 0.61
CA VAL A 193 26.40 -1.40 1.81
C VAL A 193 25.05 -2.13 1.75
N TRP A 194 24.32 -2.05 0.63
CA TRP A 194 22.97 -2.58 0.49
C TRP A 194 22.91 -4.05 0.09
N ASN A 195 23.62 -4.91 0.82
CA ASN A 195 23.71 -6.34 0.50
C ASN A 195 24.05 -7.18 1.74
N ARG A 196 23.95 -8.50 1.59
CA ARG A 196 24.26 -9.51 2.62
C ARG A 196 25.63 -9.43 3.28
N THR A 197 26.60 -8.69 2.72
CA THR A 197 27.91 -8.53 3.36
C THR A 197 27.81 -7.59 4.55
N SER A 198 27.03 -6.51 4.41
CA SER A 198 26.91 -5.44 5.41
C SER A 198 25.60 -5.49 6.18
N ILE A 199 24.51 -5.99 5.58
CA ILE A 199 23.20 -6.10 6.24
C ILE A 199 23.13 -7.43 6.99
N ASP A 200 22.70 -7.36 8.26
CA ASP A 200 22.44 -8.51 9.11
C ASP A 200 21.02 -9.04 8.88
N HIS A 201 20.02 -8.18 9.04
CA HIS A 201 18.62 -8.50 8.84
C HIS A 201 17.80 -7.26 8.48
N ILE A 202 16.60 -7.49 7.97
CA ILE A 202 15.62 -6.44 7.67
C ILE A 202 14.36 -6.68 8.50
N GLN A 203 13.73 -5.62 8.98
CA GLN A 203 12.40 -5.70 9.61
C GLN A 203 11.41 -4.78 8.89
N ILE A 204 10.19 -5.27 8.65
CA ILE A 204 9.09 -4.47 8.12
C ILE A 204 7.94 -4.55 9.13
N THR A 205 7.56 -3.41 9.70
CA THR A 205 6.44 -3.31 10.63
C THR A 205 5.32 -2.49 10.02
N VAL A 206 4.11 -3.04 9.97
CA VAL A 206 2.88 -2.32 9.60
C VAL A 206 1.85 -2.47 10.72
N ALA A 207 1.85 -1.52 11.65
CA ALA A 207 1.02 -1.49 12.84
C ALA A 207 -0.14 -0.51 12.71
N GLU A 208 -1.31 -0.94 13.18
CA GLU A 208 -2.52 -0.12 13.29
C GLU A 208 -3.04 -0.18 14.73
N SER A 209 -3.33 0.98 15.34
CA SER A 209 -4.00 1.05 16.64
C SER A 209 -5.50 0.77 16.54
N ILE A 210 -6.10 1.01 15.37
CA ILE A 210 -7.51 0.73 15.10
C ILE A 210 -7.81 -0.78 15.04
N GLY A 211 -9.05 -1.14 15.38
CA GLY A 211 -9.58 -2.50 15.23
C GLY A 211 -10.20 -2.74 13.85
N VAL A 212 -11.08 -3.74 13.74
CA VAL A 212 -11.83 -4.00 12.50
C VAL A 212 -13.07 -3.11 12.34
N GLU A 213 -13.46 -2.40 13.40
CA GLU A 213 -14.56 -1.43 13.42
C GLU A 213 -15.86 -2.00 12.82
N SER A 214 -16.49 -1.27 11.88
CA SER A 214 -17.73 -1.69 11.22
C SER A 214 -17.52 -2.75 10.13
N ARG A 215 -16.27 -3.16 9.86
CA ARG A 215 -15.90 -4.02 8.73
C ARG A 215 -15.74 -5.50 9.10
N GLY A 216 -16.23 -5.94 10.26
CA GLY A 216 -16.09 -7.31 10.76
C GLY A 216 -16.42 -8.40 9.71
N ARG A 217 -17.58 -8.30 9.05
CA ARG A 217 -18.01 -9.26 8.00
C ARG A 217 -17.03 -9.38 6.84
N PHE A 218 -16.47 -8.25 6.39
CA PHE A 218 -15.49 -8.23 5.31
C PHE A 218 -14.15 -8.78 5.81
N TYR A 219 -13.71 -8.35 6.99
CA TYR A 219 -12.41 -8.73 7.53
C TYR A 219 -12.32 -10.24 7.83
N GLU A 220 -13.42 -10.88 8.22
CA GLU A 220 -13.53 -12.34 8.42
C GLU A 220 -13.11 -13.17 7.20
N GLN A 221 -13.23 -12.60 5.99
CA GLN A 221 -12.86 -13.28 4.75
C GLN A 221 -11.43 -12.97 4.31
N VAL A 222 -10.81 -11.94 4.89
CA VAL A 222 -9.56 -11.36 4.42
C VAL A 222 -8.43 -11.71 5.40
N GLY A 223 -8.55 -11.30 6.66
CA GLY A 223 -7.48 -11.41 7.67
C GLY A 223 -6.26 -10.53 7.37
N ALA A 224 -5.34 -10.43 8.33
CA ALA A 224 -4.13 -9.60 8.18
C ALA A 224 -3.22 -10.06 7.03
N LEU A 225 -3.20 -11.37 6.73
CA LEU A 225 -2.36 -11.94 5.66
C LEU A 225 -2.78 -11.41 4.28
N ARG A 226 -4.08 -11.31 4.00
CA ARG A 226 -4.56 -10.80 2.70
C ARG A 226 -4.70 -9.28 2.67
N ASP A 227 -5.00 -8.66 3.81
CA ASP A 227 -5.29 -7.22 3.85
C ASP A 227 -4.03 -6.38 3.62
N ILE A 228 -2.91 -6.78 4.23
CA ILE A 228 -1.66 -6.00 4.29
C ILE A 228 -0.43 -6.77 3.79
N LEU A 229 -0.29 -8.05 4.17
CA LEU A 229 0.93 -8.78 3.87
C LEU A 229 1.08 -9.08 2.37
N GLN A 230 0.04 -9.66 1.75
CA GLN A 230 0.08 -10.09 0.35
C GLN A 230 0.33 -8.91 -0.62
N ASN A 231 -0.07 -7.70 -0.25
CA ASN A 231 0.04 -6.52 -1.10
C ASN A 231 1.15 -5.56 -0.61
N HIS A 232 0.81 -4.63 0.28
CA HIS A 232 1.62 -3.49 0.70
C HIS A 232 3.01 -3.89 1.18
N VAL A 233 3.08 -4.92 2.04
CA VAL A 233 4.38 -5.38 2.57
C VAL A 233 5.26 -5.94 1.47
N LEU A 234 4.74 -6.82 0.61
CA LEU A 234 5.53 -7.41 -0.46
C LEU A 234 5.95 -6.36 -1.51
N GLN A 235 5.14 -5.33 -1.72
CA GLN A 235 5.52 -4.19 -2.56
C GLN A 235 6.66 -3.36 -1.94
N MET A 236 6.57 -3.00 -0.65
CA MET A 236 7.64 -2.29 0.06
C MET A 236 8.92 -3.13 0.13
N LEU A 237 8.79 -4.43 0.39
CA LEU A 237 9.89 -5.39 0.35
C LEU A 237 10.58 -5.36 -1.01
N ALA A 238 9.82 -5.42 -2.10
CA ALA A 238 10.38 -5.40 -3.45
C ALA A 238 11.16 -4.11 -3.71
N LEU A 239 10.63 -2.94 -3.37
CA LEU A 239 11.36 -1.66 -3.53
C LEU A 239 12.64 -1.60 -2.68
N LEU A 240 12.58 -2.12 -1.45
CA LEU A 240 13.71 -2.15 -0.54
C LEU A 240 14.83 -3.11 -1.00
N THR A 241 14.48 -4.17 -1.74
CA THR A 241 15.40 -5.30 -2.00
C THR A 241 15.66 -5.60 -3.48
N MET A 242 14.96 -4.97 -4.42
CA MET A 242 15.24 -5.13 -5.86
C MET A 242 16.64 -4.65 -6.24
N GLU A 243 17.17 -5.12 -7.38
CA GLU A 243 18.41 -4.59 -7.94
C GLU A 243 18.20 -3.17 -8.51
N PRO A 244 19.29 -2.39 -8.72
CA PRO A 244 19.20 -1.15 -9.46
C PRO A 244 18.60 -1.40 -10.85
N PRO A 245 17.51 -0.70 -11.22
CA PRO A 245 16.91 -0.86 -12.54
C PRO A 245 17.80 -0.22 -13.62
N SER A 246 17.64 -0.67 -14.86
CA SER A 246 18.38 -0.11 -16.00
C SER A 246 18.03 1.36 -16.30
N SER A 247 16.87 1.81 -15.84
CA SER A 247 16.39 3.20 -15.88
C SER A 247 15.26 3.39 -14.85
N PHE A 248 14.80 4.62 -14.66
CA PHE A 248 13.61 4.93 -13.85
C PHE A 248 12.30 4.86 -14.66
N ALA A 249 12.32 4.28 -15.86
CA ALA A 249 11.09 4.04 -16.62
C ALA A 249 10.24 2.95 -15.92
N ALA A 250 8.91 3.07 -16.02
CA ALA A 250 7.95 2.19 -15.35
C ALA A 250 8.27 0.70 -15.55
N GLU A 251 8.53 0.24 -16.77
CA GLU A 251 8.86 -1.17 -17.03
C GLU A 251 10.14 -1.63 -16.36
N ALA A 252 11.21 -0.82 -16.39
CA ALA A 252 12.49 -1.21 -15.80
C ALA A 252 12.38 -1.41 -14.28
N ILE A 253 11.59 -0.56 -13.61
CA ILE A 253 11.29 -0.70 -12.17
C ILE A 253 10.42 -1.93 -11.93
N ARG A 254 9.35 -2.13 -12.73
CA ARG A 254 8.42 -3.26 -12.57
C ARG A 254 9.10 -4.61 -12.85
N ASP A 255 10.03 -4.66 -13.80
CA ASP A 255 10.84 -5.84 -14.09
C ASP A 255 11.72 -6.22 -12.90
N GLU A 256 12.41 -5.27 -12.27
CA GLU A 256 13.25 -5.57 -11.11
C GLU A 256 12.42 -5.95 -9.87
N LYS A 257 11.23 -5.37 -9.69
CA LYS A 257 10.27 -5.80 -8.66
C LYS A 257 9.80 -7.25 -8.90
N ALA A 258 9.38 -7.57 -10.12
CA ALA A 258 8.91 -8.92 -10.47
C ALA A 258 10.03 -9.95 -10.32
N LYS A 259 11.23 -9.65 -10.83
CA LYS A 259 12.43 -10.48 -10.69
C LYS A 259 12.80 -10.72 -9.23
N LEU A 260 12.71 -9.71 -8.38
CA LEU A 260 12.92 -9.86 -6.94
C LEU A 260 11.88 -10.80 -6.33
N LEU A 261 10.59 -10.56 -6.58
CA LEU A 261 9.51 -11.39 -6.03
C LEU A 261 9.62 -12.85 -6.47
N LEU A 262 10.09 -13.12 -7.70
CA LEU A 262 10.36 -14.49 -8.16
C LEU A 262 11.37 -15.21 -7.26
N ALA A 263 12.40 -14.50 -6.77
CA ALA A 263 13.43 -15.03 -5.87
C ALA A 263 12.99 -15.17 -4.41
N VAL A 264 11.83 -14.62 -4.00
CA VAL A 264 11.31 -14.77 -2.63
C VAL A 264 10.78 -16.19 -2.43
N LYS A 265 11.25 -16.92 -1.42
CA LYS A 265 10.70 -18.26 -1.15
C LYS A 265 9.20 -18.20 -0.77
N PRO A 266 8.38 -19.17 -1.21
CA PRO A 266 7.08 -19.37 -0.59
C PRO A 266 7.21 -19.52 0.93
N VAL A 267 6.35 -18.83 1.67
CA VAL A 267 6.41 -18.79 3.12
C VAL A 267 5.92 -20.12 3.67
N GLU A 268 6.75 -20.79 4.46
CA GLU A 268 6.34 -22.02 5.13
C GLU A 268 5.43 -21.70 6.32
N PRO A 269 4.29 -22.40 6.50
CA PRO A 269 3.36 -22.15 7.61
C PRO A 269 4.04 -22.12 8.99
N ARG A 270 5.03 -22.98 9.23
CA ARG A 270 5.78 -23.02 10.50
C ARG A 270 6.60 -21.76 10.80
N GLN A 271 6.86 -20.92 9.81
CA GLN A 271 7.57 -19.65 9.94
C GLN A 271 6.61 -18.47 10.09
N VAL A 272 5.32 -18.74 10.32
CA VAL A 272 4.28 -17.74 10.50
C VAL A 272 3.65 -17.87 11.88
N VAL A 273 3.53 -16.73 12.54
CA VAL A 273 2.73 -16.55 13.75
C VAL A 273 1.48 -15.78 13.36
N ARG A 274 0.32 -16.41 13.53
CA ARG A 274 -0.99 -15.77 13.35
C ARG A 274 -1.48 -15.33 14.72
N GLY A 275 -1.91 -14.08 14.84
CA GLY A 275 -2.40 -13.51 16.08
C GLY A 275 -3.86 -13.05 15.98
N GLN A 276 -4.62 -13.10 17.06
CA GLN A 276 -5.96 -12.51 17.17
C GLN A 276 -6.09 -11.69 18.46
N TYR A 277 -6.49 -10.40 18.34
CA TYR A 277 -6.57 -9.54 19.52
C TYR A 277 -7.73 -9.92 20.45
N THR A 278 -7.48 -9.94 21.75
CA THR A 278 -8.47 -9.99 22.81
C THR A 278 -8.76 -8.59 23.34
N ALA A 279 -9.74 -8.47 24.24
CA ALA A 279 -10.00 -7.21 24.92
C ALA A 279 -8.73 -6.69 25.61
N GLY A 280 -8.59 -5.36 25.64
CA GLY A 280 -7.40 -4.69 26.14
C GLY A 280 -7.58 -3.18 26.16
N VAL A 281 -6.46 -2.45 26.19
CA VAL A 281 -6.45 -0.99 26.26
C VAL A 281 -5.57 -0.44 25.16
N VAL A 282 -6.13 0.40 24.28
CA VAL A 282 -5.38 1.07 23.21
C VAL A 282 -5.53 2.57 23.40
N GLU A 283 -4.42 3.30 23.41
CA GLU A 283 -4.40 4.78 23.55
C GLU A 283 -5.17 5.29 24.80
N GLY A 284 -5.28 4.45 25.85
CA GLY A 284 -5.98 4.76 27.10
C GLY A 284 -7.42 4.27 27.17
N ASP A 285 -8.01 3.83 26.06
CA ASP A 285 -9.40 3.38 25.99
C ASP A 285 -9.52 1.85 26.03
N SER A 286 -10.51 1.36 26.79
CA SER A 286 -10.86 -0.06 26.81
C SER A 286 -11.56 -0.45 25.51
N VAL A 287 -11.06 -1.51 24.86
CA VAL A 287 -11.53 -1.95 23.56
C VAL A 287 -11.90 -3.43 23.57
N PRO A 288 -12.93 -3.84 22.80
CA PRO A 288 -13.36 -5.24 22.76
C PRO A 288 -12.33 -6.12 22.04
N GLY A 289 -12.39 -7.42 22.31
CA GLY A 289 -11.65 -8.43 21.55
C GLY A 289 -12.28 -8.69 20.19
N TYR A 290 -11.53 -9.25 19.25
CA TYR A 290 -11.98 -9.41 17.86
C TYR A 290 -13.30 -10.19 17.74
N ARG A 291 -13.43 -11.30 18.49
CA ARG A 291 -14.65 -12.14 18.54
C ARG A 291 -15.86 -11.45 19.19
N GLN A 292 -15.65 -10.30 19.83
CA GLN A 292 -16.71 -9.47 20.43
C GLN A 292 -17.11 -8.32 19.51
N GLU A 293 -16.42 -8.14 18.38
CA GLU A 293 -16.73 -7.10 17.41
C GLU A 293 -18.00 -7.44 16.63
N LYS A 294 -18.69 -6.41 16.13
CA LYS A 294 -19.93 -6.57 15.39
C LYS A 294 -19.69 -7.36 14.09
N SER A 295 -20.51 -8.38 13.85
CA SER A 295 -20.44 -9.22 12.64
C SER A 295 -19.17 -10.06 12.52
N VAL A 296 -18.61 -10.49 13.64
CA VAL A 296 -17.53 -11.49 13.73
C VAL A 296 -18.06 -12.74 14.43
N ALA A 297 -17.64 -13.93 13.99
CA ALA A 297 -18.06 -15.17 14.64
C ALA A 297 -17.36 -15.36 16.00
N GLU A 298 -18.08 -15.91 16.98
CA GLU A 298 -17.55 -16.14 18.35
C GLU A 298 -16.40 -17.17 18.37
N ASP A 299 -16.37 -18.07 17.41
CA ASP A 299 -15.36 -19.12 17.22
C ASP A 299 -14.35 -18.80 16.10
N SER A 300 -14.36 -17.56 15.58
CA SER A 300 -13.51 -17.14 14.45
C SER A 300 -12.02 -17.44 14.70
N THR A 301 -11.37 -17.99 13.67
CA THR A 301 -9.92 -18.22 13.62
C THR A 301 -9.22 -17.25 12.69
N THR A 302 -9.87 -16.16 12.27
CA THR A 302 -9.29 -15.12 11.41
C THR A 302 -8.20 -14.36 12.15
N GLU A 303 -7.02 -14.21 11.55
CA GLU A 303 -5.93 -13.47 12.16
C GLU A 303 -6.11 -11.94 12.02
N THR A 304 -5.91 -11.22 13.11
CA THR A 304 -5.81 -9.74 13.13
C THR A 304 -4.36 -9.27 13.21
N PHE A 305 -3.43 -10.21 13.32
CA PHE A 305 -1.99 -10.00 13.34
C PHE A 305 -1.31 -11.15 12.60
N ALA A 306 -0.22 -10.85 11.90
CA ALA A 306 0.68 -11.85 11.33
C ALA A 306 2.13 -11.40 11.51
N ALA A 307 3.00 -12.32 11.94
CA ALA A 307 4.44 -12.15 11.88
C ALA A 307 5.07 -13.33 11.14
N LEU A 308 6.06 -13.06 10.29
CA LEU A 308 6.71 -14.10 9.49
C LEU A 308 8.16 -13.76 9.17
N ARG A 309 8.92 -14.82 8.86
CA ARG A 309 10.26 -14.71 8.28
C ARG A 309 10.19 -15.00 6.79
N ILE A 310 10.70 -14.08 6.00
CA ILE A 310 10.84 -14.17 4.54
C ILE A 310 12.32 -14.38 4.20
N GLU A 311 12.58 -15.17 3.17
CA GLU A 311 13.91 -15.41 2.62
C GLU A 311 13.91 -15.12 1.11
N ILE A 312 14.98 -14.50 0.62
CA ILE A 312 15.19 -14.17 -0.78
C ILE A 312 16.39 -14.97 -1.31
N GLU A 313 16.16 -15.85 -2.27
CA GLU A 313 17.18 -16.69 -2.90
C GLU A 313 17.81 -16.03 -4.11
N ASN A 314 18.62 -15.01 -3.86
CA ASN A 314 19.49 -14.43 -4.87
C ASN A 314 20.87 -14.07 -4.29
N TRP A 315 21.79 -13.67 -5.15
CA TRP A 315 23.17 -13.36 -4.76
C TRP A 315 23.30 -12.24 -3.72
N ARG A 316 22.41 -11.22 -3.79
CA ARG A 316 22.46 -10.05 -2.92
C ARG A 316 21.96 -10.35 -1.50
N TRP A 317 20.93 -11.18 -1.37
CA TRP A 317 20.19 -11.37 -0.12
C TRP A 317 20.30 -12.78 0.47
N ALA A 318 20.97 -13.72 -0.20
CA ALA A 318 21.16 -15.07 0.33
C ALA A 318 21.71 -15.05 1.77
N GLY A 319 20.92 -15.60 2.69
CA GLY A 319 21.24 -15.71 4.12
C GLY A 319 20.79 -14.54 4.99
N VAL A 320 20.26 -13.46 4.41
CA VAL A 320 19.71 -12.32 5.17
C VAL A 320 18.25 -12.61 5.51
N PRO A 321 17.88 -12.80 6.79
CA PRO A 321 16.49 -12.98 7.17
C PRO A 321 15.75 -11.63 7.09
N ILE A 322 14.50 -11.70 6.61
CA ILE A 322 13.61 -10.55 6.54
C ILE A 322 12.41 -10.84 7.44
N TYR A 323 12.24 -10.05 8.48
CA TYR A 323 11.17 -10.22 9.45
C TYR A 323 10.04 -9.23 9.12
N VAL A 324 8.83 -9.75 9.02
CA VAL A 324 7.64 -8.92 8.82
C VAL A 324 6.74 -9.10 10.03
N ARG A 325 6.15 -8.01 10.51
CA ARG A 325 4.95 -8.08 11.34
C ARG A 325 3.93 -7.03 10.93
N THR A 326 2.68 -7.41 10.99
CA THR A 326 1.55 -6.50 10.79
C THR A 326 0.40 -6.87 11.69
N GLY A 327 -0.39 -5.89 12.13
CA GLY A 327 -1.61 -6.19 12.84
C GLY A 327 -2.40 -4.97 13.27
N LYS A 328 -3.63 -5.26 13.70
CA LYS A 328 -4.61 -4.32 14.26
C LYS A 328 -4.57 -4.35 15.78
N ARG A 329 -5.08 -3.30 16.41
CA ARG A 329 -5.03 -3.11 17.88
C ARG A 329 -3.62 -3.25 18.45
N LEU A 330 -2.61 -2.82 17.71
CA LEU A 330 -1.25 -2.65 18.22
C LEU A 330 -1.14 -1.33 18.99
N PRO A 331 -0.04 -1.05 19.72
CA PRO A 331 0.00 0.06 20.67
C PRO A 331 -0.21 1.44 20.04
N PHE A 332 0.28 1.62 18.81
CA PHE A 332 0.11 2.83 18.01
C PHE A 332 0.22 2.49 16.52
N ARG A 333 -0.23 3.42 15.66
CA ARG A 333 -0.09 3.32 14.20
C ARG A 333 1.35 3.59 13.78
N ALA A 334 1.94 2.69 12.99
CA ALA A 334 3.26 2.88 12.39
C ALA A 334 3.45 2.03 11.14
N THR A 335 4.17 2.53 10.14
CA THR A 335 4.69 1.78 9.00
C THR A 335 6.17 2.11 8.90
N GLU A 336 7.03 1.11 9.12
CA GLU A 336 8.47 1.31 9.28
C GLU A 336 9.24 0.18 8.62
N LEU A 337 10.28 0.56 7.85
CA LEU A 337 11.25 -0.35 7.25
C LEU A 337 12.58 -0.15 7.96
N GLU A 338 13.12 -1.22 8.52
CA GLU A 338 14.31 -1.21 9.35
C GLU A 338 15.38 -2.07 8.69
N VAL A 339 16.56 -1.50 8.47
CA VAL A 339 17.74 -2.20 7.94
C VAL A 339 18.81 -2.22 9.02
N ALA A 340 19.01 -3.40 9.62
CA ALA A 340 20.04 -3.61 10.61
C ALA A 340 21.35 -4.05 9.95
N PHE A 341 22.43 -3.30 10.19
CA PHE A 341 23.75 -3.63 9.68
C PHE A 341 24.49 -4.58 10.62
N LYS A 342 25.42 -5.36 10.09
CA LYS A 342 26.27 -6.24 10.88
C LYS A 342 27.15 -5.42 11.81
N GLN A 343 27.36 -5.96 13.00
CA GLN A 343 28.29 -5.39 13.96
C GLN A 343 29.73 -5.41 13.41
N ALA A 344 30.53 -4.42 13.82
CA ALA A 344 31.96 -4.41 13.54
C ALA A 344 32.61 -5.72 14.06
N PRO A 345 33.45 -6.41 13.25
CA PRO A 345 34.02 -7.71 13.62
C PRO A 345 34.84 -7.70 14.91
N ILE A 346 35.45 -6.55 15.24
CA ILE A 346 36.23 -6.36 16.47
C ILE A 346 35.68 -5.14 17.22
N PRO A 347 34.99 -5.33 18.35
CA PRO A 347 34.37 -4.24 19.10
C PRO A 347 35.38 -3.56 20.04
N TYR A 348 36.42 -2.90 19.51
CA TYR A 348 37.48 -2.23 20.30
C TYR A 348 36.96 -1.25 21.37
N LEU A 349 35.75 -0.72 21.19
CA LEU A 349 35.11 0.28 22.04
C LEU A 349 34.02 -0.31 22.95
N ALA A 350 33.88 -1.64 23.04
CA ALA A 350 33.03 -2.26 24.05
C ALA A 350 33.66 -2.06 25.43
N THR A 351 33.12 -1.12 26.21
CA THR A 351 33.72 -0.72 27.49
C THR A 351 33.31 -1.59 28.69
N SER A 352 32.46 -2.61 28.48
CA SER A 352 32.05 -3.60 29.49
C SER A 352 31.34 -4.80 28.85
N ASP A 353 31.44 -5.99 29.46
CA ASP A 353 30.70 -7.20 29.06
C ASP A 353 29.16 -6.99 29.07
N ASP A 354 28.67 -6.00 29.81
CA ASP A 354 27.23 -5.71 29.97
C ASP A 354 26.63 -4.76 28.92
N ALA A 355 27.42 -4.23 27.98
CA ALA A 355 26.92 -3.29 26.96
C ALA A 355 27.39 -3.72 25.56
N PRO A 356 26.70 -4.68 24.91
CA PRO A 356 27.04 -5.08 23.54
C PRO A 356 26.99 -3.86 22.61
N LEU A 357 27.97 -3.70 21.72
CA LEU A 357 27.90 -2.64 20.72
C LEU A 357 26.66 -2.87 19.86
N HIS A 358 25.76 -1.91 19.85
CA HIS A 358 24.55 -1.97 19.05
C HIS A 358 24.92 -1.91 17.56
N PRO A 359 24.31 -2.78 16.72
CA PRO A 359 24.45 -2.66 15.27
C PRO A 359 23.98 -1.29 14.79
N ASN A 360 24.45 -0.87 13.61
CA ASN A 360 23.89 0.34 13.00
C ASN A 360 22.50 0.01 12.46
N HIS A 361 21.62 0.98 12.56
CA HIS A 361 20.22 0.84 12.20
C HIS A 361 19.85 1.98 11.27
N LEU A 362 19.31 1.64 10.10
CA LEU A 362 18.69 2.61 9.21
C LEU A 362 17.18 2.37 9.21
N THR A 363 16.44 3.38 9.62
CA THR A 363 14.98 3.33 9.71
C THR A 363 14.38 4.26 8.67
N LEU A 364 13.51 3.72 7.82
CA LEU A 364 12.65 4.46 6.91
C LEU A 364 11.23 4.43 7.47
N ARG A 365 10.80 5.51 8.12
CA ARG A 365 9.44 5.64 8.65
C ARG A 365 8.53 6.20 7.57
N ILE A 366 7.62 5.34 7.11
CA ILE A 366 6.69 5.64 6.02
C ILE A 366 5.49 6.46 6.52
N GLN A 367 5.00 6.18 7.73
CA GLN A 367 3.93 6.92 8.41
C GLN A 367 3.75 6.42 9.86
N PRO A 368 3.16 7.20 10.77
CA PRO A 368 3.09 8.67 10.72
C PRO A 368 4.49 9.27 10.90
N GLU A 369 4.61 10.59 10.86
CA GLU A 369 5.89 11.30 11.06
C GLU A 369 6.96 10.77 10.10
N GLU A 370 6.72 11.00 8.82
CA GLU A 370 7.59 10.62 7.73
C GLU A 370 9.03 11.09 8.01
N LYS A 371 9.96 10.13 8.17
CA LYS A 371 11.37 10.42 8.48
C LYS A 371 12.31 9.29 8.10
N ILE A 372 13.58 9.64 7.96
CA ILE A 372 14.70 8.72 7.77
C ILE A 372 15.66 8.92 8.92
N THR A 373 15.99 7.85 9.66
CA THR A 373 16.98 7.91 10.74
C THR A 373 18.10 6.92 10.54
N PHE A 374 19.32 7.33 10.85
CA PHE A 374 20.50 6.47 10.86
C PHE A 374 21.16 6.50 12.23
N GLN A 375 21.10 5.38 12.93
CA GLN A 375 21.69 5.19 14.25
C GLN A 375 23.11 4.64 14.12
N PHE A 376 24.06 5.33 14.75
CA PHE A 376 25.48 4.99 14.77
C PHE A 376 26.09 5.20 16.15
N LEU A 377 27.33 4.79 16.34
CA LEU A 377 28.05 4.99 17.60
C LEU A 377 28.90 6.25 17.54
N ALA A 378 28.75 7.13 18.52
CA ALA A 378 29.55 8.34 18.68
C ALA A 378 30.30 8.35 20.02
N LYS A 379 31.47 8.99 20.06
CA LYS A 379 32.22 9.20 21.31
C LYS A 379 31.43 10.16 22.21
N VAL A 380 31.21 9.77 23.45
CA VAL A 380 30.68 10.66 24.49
C VAL A 380 31.70 11.78 24.75
N PRO A 381 31.31 13.08 24.67
CA PRO A 381 32.21 14.18 25.00
C PRO A 381 32.78 14.02 26.42
N GLY A 382 34.10 13.95 26.54
CA GLY A 382 34.78 13.70 27.80
C GLY A 382 36.17 13.08 27.64
N ALA A 383 36.81 12.84 28.79
CA ALA A 383 38.16 12.27 28.88
C ALA A 383 38.20 10.75 28.63
N LEU A 384 37.10 10.04 28.95
CA LEU A 384 37.00 8.60 28.74
C LEU A 384 36.64 8.28 27.27
N LEU A 385 37.20 7.21 26.74
CA LEU A 385 36.85 6.67 25.43
C LEU A 385 35.64 5.74 25.59
N GLN A 386 34.45 6.33 25.57
CA GLN A 386 33.17 5.62 25.66
C GLN A 386 32.33 5.96 24.43
N ALA A 387 31.75 4.94 23.80
CA ALA A 387 30.83 5.10 22.69
C ALA A 387 29.38 4.98 23.18
N LYS A 388 28.48 5.78 22.62
CA LYS A 388 27.02 5.62 22.80
C LYS A 388 26.31 5.69 21.46
N PRO A 389 25.14 5.06 21.32
CA PRO A 389 24.27 5.28 20.18
C PRO A 389 23.92 6.76 20.04
N SER A 390 24.01 7.26 18.82
CA SER A 390 23.64 8.60 18.37
C SER A 390 22.86 8.45 17.06
N GLU A 391 22.05 9.44 16.72
CA GLU A 391 21.12 9.38 15.59
C GLU A 391 21.33 10.61 14.71
N MET A 392 21.41 10.39 13.39
CA MET A 392 21.10 11.41 12.39
C MET A 392 19.66 11.21 11.96
N SER A 393 18.87 12.27 11.92
CA SER A 393 17.46 12.25 11.53
C SER A 393 17.21 13.25 10.41
N PHE A 394 16.32 12.88 9.51
CA PHE A 394 15.76 13.73 8.47
C PHE A 394 14.23 13.60 8.51
N ALA A 395 13.51 14.69 8.76
CA ALA A 395 12.04 14.71 8.81
C ALA A 395 11.44 15.54 7.66
N TYR A 396 10.44 14.98 6.96
CA TYR A 396 9.92 15.62 5.73
C TYR A 396 9.08 16.86 6.02
N ASP A 397 8.25 16.80 7.06
CA ASP A 397 7.27 17.81 7.44
C ASP A 397 7.90 19.09 8.01
N THR A 398 9.01 18.94 8.72
CA THR A 398 9.61 19.98 9.57
C THR A 398 10.92 20.52 9.03
N GLU A 399 11.69 19.75 8.25
CA GLU A 399 13.06 20.14 7.89
C GLU A 399 13.25 20.44 6.39
N ALA A 400 12.50 19.81 5.48
CA ALA A 400 12.89 19.76 4.08
C ALA A 400 11.92 20.41 3.09
N PHE A 401 10.65 20.05 3.12
CA PHE A 401 9.76 20.36 2.00
C PHE A 401 8.62 21.31 2.34
N MET A 402 8.23 21.50 3.61
CA MET A 402 7.16 22.42 4.07
C MET A 402 5.91 22.44 3.16
N VAL A 403 5.61 21.31 2.51
CA VAL A 403 4.50 21.12 1.57
C VAL A 403 3.74 19.91 2.07
N GLU A 404 2.43 20.03 2.21
CA GLU A 404 1.59 18.87 2.51
C GLU A 404 1.73 17.84 1.38
N PRO A 405 2.18 16.61 1.67
CA PRO A 405 2.29 15.58 0.65
C PRO A 405 0.93 15.35 -0.01
N THR A 406 0.96 15.16 -1.33
CA THR A 406 -0.25 14.84 -2.10
C THR A 406 -0.85 13.53 -1.57
N GLU A 407 -2.18 13.45 -1.45
CA GLU A 407 -2.82 12.19 -1.02
C GLU A 407 -2.57 11.10 -2.08
N ALA A 408 -2.38 9.85 -1.65
CA ALA A 408 -2.00 8.75 -2.52
C ALA A 408 -2.90 8.59 -3.76
N TYR A 409 -4.23 8.79 -3.61
CA TYR A 409 -5.18 8.71 -4.72
C TYR A 409 -5.07 9.88 -5.69
N GLU A 410 -4.78 11.10 -5.23
CA GLU A 410 -4.54 12.24 -6.13
C GLU A 410 -3.36 11.93 -7.06
N ARG A 411 -2.26 11.43 -6.50
CA ARG A 411 -1.08 11.05 -7.28
C ARG A 411 -1.38 9.89 -8.22
N LEU A 412 -1.96 8.80 -7.71
CA LEU A 412 -2.22 7.61 -8.54
C LEU A 412 -3.20 7.92 -9.67
N ILE A 413 -4.27 8.68 -9.43
CA ILE A 413 -5.22 9.06 -10.48
C ILE A 413 -4.52 9.89 -11.56
N HIS A 414 -3.65 10.84 -11.19
CA HIS A 414 -2.87 11.62 -12.14
C HIS A 414 -1.92 10.74 -12.97
N ASP A 415 -1.22 9.80 -12.33
CA ASP A 415 -0.34 8.85 -13.04
C ASP A 415 -1.15 7.98 -14.04
N VAL A 416 -2.37 7.56 -13.70
CA VAL A 416 -3.28 6.88 -14.66
C VAL A 416 -3.61 7.78 -15.84
N MET A 417 -3.88 9.07 -15.63
CA MET A 417 -4.15 10.04 -16.70
C MET A 417 -2.95 10.25 -17.62
N LYS A 418 -1.74 10.14 -17.08
CA LYS A 418 -0.48 10.19 -17.85
C LYS A 418 -0.09 8.86 -18.48
N GLY A 419 -0.66 7.76 -18.02
CA GLY A 419 -0.29 6.42 -18.45
C GLY A 419 1.01 5.92 -17.82
N ASP A 420 1.44 6.52 -16.70
CA ASP A 420 2.62 6.09 -15.97
C ASP A 420 2.25 4.92 -15.05
N GLN A 421 2.80 3.75 -15.33
CA GLN A 421 2.52 2.53 -14.55
C GLN A 421 3.54 2.28 -13.42
N THR A 422 4.46 3.20 -13.13
CA THR A 422 5.54 3.01 -12.15
C THR A 422 5.02 2.61 -10.77
N LEU A 423 3.93 3.23 -10.33
CA LEU A 423 3.32 3.03 -9.01
C LEU A 423 2.22 1.95 -8.99
N PHE A 424 2.08 1.18 -10.07
CA PHE A 424 1.02 0.18 -10.24
C PHE A 424 1.57 -1.23 -10.24
N VAL A 425 0.80 -2.16 -9.70
CA VAL A 425 1.24 -3.56 -9.60
C VAL A 425 0.98 -4.27 -10.92
N ARG A 426 2.04 -4.83 -11.51
CA ARG A 426 1.95 -5.67 -12.71
C ARG A 426 1.43 -7.06 -12.34
N GLU A 427 0.73 -7.69 -13.26
CA GLU A 427 0.09 -8.99 -13.03
C GLU A 427 1.01 -10.12 -12.53
N ASP A 428 2.26 -10.17 -13.00
CA ASP A 428 3.25 -11.17 -12.65
C ASP A 428 3.72 -11.01 -11.20
N ALA A 429 3.87 -9.76 -10.76
CA ALA A 429 4.11 -9.42 -9.37
C ALA A 429 2.91 -9.80 -8.47
N VAL A 430 1.66 -9.58 -8.92
CA VAL A 430 0.46 -10.02 -8.19
C VAL A 430 0.41 -11.55 -8.07
N ASP A 431 0.62 -12.27 -9.17
CA ASP A 431 0.65 -13.73 -9.19
C ASP A 431 1.69 -14.27 -8.22
N ARG A 432 2.90 -13.71 -8.27
CA ARG A 432 3.99 -14.14 -7.42
C ARG A 432 3.73 -13.81 -5.95
N ALA A 433 3.18 -12.64 -5.65
CA ALA A 433 2.81 -12.25 -4.30
C ALA A 433 1.81 -13.23 -3.68
N TRP A 434 0.81 -13.69 -4.45
CA TRP A 434 -0.09 -14.75 -4.00
C TRP A 434 0.62 -16.08 -3.80
N ALA A 435 1.46 -16.50 -4.75
CA ALA A 435 2.22 -17.75 -4.64
C ALA A 435 3.16 -17.79 -3.42
N ILE A 436 3.66 -16.63 -2.96
CA ILE A 436 4.48 -16.52 -1.76
C ILE A 436 3.67 -16.86 -0.50
N VAL A 437 2.44 -16.36 -0.39
CA VAL A 437 1.61 -16.52 0.83
C VAL A 437 0.66 -17.74 0.77
N GLN A 438 0.43 -18.31 -0.41
CA GLN A 438 -0.52 -19.41 -0.62
C GLN A 438 -0.34 -20.60 0.34
N PRO A 439 0.88 -21.10 0.64
CA PRO A 439 1.03 -22.24 1.55
C PRO A 439 0.46 -21.98 2.95
N VAL A 440 0.54 -20.73 3.42
CA VAL A 440 0.00 -20.30 4.71
C VAL A 440 -1.53 -20.19 4.67
N ILE A 441 -2.08 -19.81 3.51
CA ILE A 441 -3.53 -19.78 3.30
C ILE A 441 -4.12 -21.19 3.29
N ASP A 442 -3.42 -22.14 2.66
CA ASP A 442 -3.88 -23.53 2.53
C ASP A 442 -3.77 -24.33 3.83
N ALA A 443 -2.71 -24.07 4.61
CA ALA A 443 -2.44 -24.73 5.88
C ALA A 443 -2.13 -23.71 6.98
N PRO A 444 -3.11 -22.89 7.40
CA PRO A 444 -2.87 -21.81 8.34
C PRO A 444 -2.53 -22.36 9.74
N PRO A 445 -1.45 -21.90 10.38
CA PRO A 445 -1.17 -22.22 11.77
C PRO A 445 -2.31 -21.77 12.70
N PRO A 446 -2.45 -22.36 13.89
CA PRO A 446 -3.40 -21.88 14.90
C PRO A 446 -3.17 -20.40 15.25
N VAL A 447 -4.25 -19.70 15.60
CA VAL A 447 -4.15 -18.31 16.08
C VAL A 447 -3.68 -18.29 17.54
N CYS A 448 -2.68 -17.45 17.82
CA CYS A 448 -2.24 -17.09 19.16
C CYS A 448 -2.98 -15.81 19.60
N PHE A 449 -3.39 -15.72 20.86
CA PHE A 449 -4.09 -14.55 21.35
C PHE A 449 -3.13 -13.50 21.89
N TYR A 450 -3.46 -12.22 21.71
CA TYR A 450 -2.72 -11.10 22.29
C TYR A 450 -3.68 -10.02 22.79
N ALA A 451 -3.34 -9.33 23.88
CA ALA A 451 -4.17 -8.24 24.38
C ALA A 451 -4.10 -7.04 23.42
N ALA A 452 -5.25 -6.42 23.10
CA ALA A 452 -5.27 -5.16 22.38
C ALA A 452 -4.40 -4.12 23.11
N GLY A 453 -3.57 -3.40 22.34
CA GLY A 453 -2.58 -2.44 22.85
C GLY A 453 -1.20 -3.03 23.14
N THR A 454 -0.95 -4.27 22.76
CA THR A 454 0.37 -4.92 22.85
C THR A 454 0.95 -5.20 21.46
N TRP A 455 2.24 -5.54 21.35
CA TRP A 455 2.94 -5.80 20.09
C TRP A 455 2.68 -7.17 19.45
N GLY A 456 1.51 -7.75 19.71
CA GLY A 456 1.16 -9.09 19.27
C GLY A 456 1.58 -10.18 20.26
N PRO A 457 1.40 -11.45 19.87
CA PRO A 457 1.64 -12.62 20.72
C PRO A 457 3.14 -12.85 20.98
N ASP A 458 3.48 -13.53 22.09
CA ASP A 458 4.87 -13.78 22.49
C ASP A 458 5.63 -14.66 21.49
N GLU A 459 4.93 -15.52 20.75
CA GLU A 459 5.48 -16.34 19.67
C GLU A 459 6.11 -15.47 18.57
N ALA A 460 5.60 -14.25 18.34
CA ALA A 460 6.21 -13.31 17.40
C ALA A 460 7.58 -12.80 17.87
N LYS A 461 7.84 -12.77 19.19
CA LYS A 461 9.16 -12.44 19.74
C LYS A 461 10.15 -13.59 19.54
N ALA A 462 9.68 -14.82 19.66
CA ALA A 462 10.50 -16.02 19.41
C ALA A 462 10.93 -16.11 17.94
N LEU A 463 10.09 -15.66 17.00
CA LEU A 463 10.37 -15.69 15.56
C LEU A 463 11.61 -14.88 15.15
N VAL A 464 11.86 -13.73 15.79
CA VAL A 464 12.98 -12.84 15.48
C VAL A 464 14.25 -13.17 16.28
N ALA A 465 14.17 -14.04 17.28
CA ALA A 465 15.30 -14.42 18.12
C ALA A 465 16.48 -15.02 17.28
N PRO A 466 17.75 -14.75 17.66
CA PRO A 466 18.20 -14.02 18.85
C PRO A 466 18.08 -12.49 18.74
N ASN A 467 17.68 -11.96 17.58
CA ASN A 467 17.40 -10.54 17.41
C ASN A 467 16.11 -10.14 18.13
N GLN A 468 15.81 -8.85 18.15
CA GLN A 468 14.61 -8.29 18.74
C GLN A 468 13.94 -7.35 17.76
N TRP A 469 12.62 -7.23 17.84
CA TRP A 469 11.89 -6.22 17.06
C TRP A 469 12.42 -4.82 17.43
N HIS A 470 12.71 -4.01 16.40
CA HIS A 470 13.25 -2.67 16.57
C HIS A 470 12.21 -1.74 17.22
N LEU A 471 11.03 -1.63 16.62
CA LEU A 471 9.92 -0.85 17.15
C LEU A 471 9.25 -1.57 18.35
N ARG A 472 9.00 -0.87 19.46
CA ARG A 472 8.55 -1.44 20.74
C ARG A 472 7.66 -0.49 21.52
#